data_AF-A0A931RAT0-F1
#
_entry.id   AF-A0A931RAT0-F1
#
_cell.length_a   1.000
_cell.length_b   1.000
_cell.length_c   1.000
_cell.angle_alpha   90.00
_cell.angle_beta   90.00
_cell.angle_gamma   90.00
#
_symmetry.space_group_name_H-M   'P 1'
#
loop_
_entity.id
_entity.type
_entity.pdbx_description
1 polymer ?
#
loop_
_entity_poly.entity_id
_entity_poly.type
_entity_poly.pdbx_seq_one_letter_code
_entity_poly.pdbx_strand_id
1 'polypeptide(L)'
;MANRHLSRSVVLQSLFEWDFRNATSASAHESLLRNTAEFAPAAGDSAFMADLLKGVIERRGDLDLVIEKAAPEWPLARIAPVDRNVLRLGLFELLFADRDKVPAKVAINEAIELAKSFGGENSGRFVNGVLGAVYKELGEPGKDETSKKKKTVPYEQMPLERLGGAIVYAKHQGELYLALVHDIFGHWTLSKGRIEENEEVEQATVREIKEEMNLDITIKHKVGENEYIASDPEVGKKRKQVTYFLAESPFSEITLKQTGGLDDARWFKLHDALELNFYDDVLPIVTKAMQLLHDNQKPARTGKKT
;
A
#
# COMPACT_ATOMS: atom_id res chain seq x y z
N MET A 1 -17.89 -20.66 -13.18
CA MET A 1 -16.50 -20.27 -13.48
C MET A 1 -16.37 -19.64 -14.88
N ALA A 2 -16.80 -20.30 -15.96
CA ALA A 2 -16.70 -19.76 -17.33
C ALA A 2 -17.31 -18.35 -17.54
N ASN A 3 -18.41 -18.03 -16.84
CA ASN A 3 -19.06 -16.72 -16.95
C ASN A 3 -18.22 -15.56 -16.36
N ARG A 4 -17.43 -15.81 -15.31
CA ARG A 4 -16.59 -14.77 -14.68
C ARG A 4 -15.32 -14.47 -15.47
N HIS A 5 -14.72 -15.49 -16.09
CA HIS A 5 -13.59 -15.26 -17.00
C HIS A 5 -14.02 -14.38 -18.19
N LEU A 6 -15.15 -14.72 -18.83
CA LEU A 6 -15.72 -13.88 -19.90
C LEU A 6 -16.03 -12.46 -19.42
N SER A 7 -16.61 -12.32 -18.22
CA SER A 7 -16.89 -11.01 -17.61
C SER A 7 -15.62 -10.18 -17.46
N ARG A 8 -14.51 -10.77 -16.97
CA ARG A 8 -13.22 -10.08 -16.87
C ARG A 8 -12.65 -9.70 -18.23
N SER A 9 -12.81 -10.55 -19.24
CA SER A 9 -12.39 -10.23 -20.62
C SER A 9 -13.15 -9.03 -21.18
N VAL A 10 -14.45 -8.88 -20.88
CA VAL A 10 -15.24 -7.71 -21.29
C VAL A 10 -14.81 -6.45 -20.53
N VAL A 11 -14.58 -6.57 -19.22
CA VAL A 11 -14.07 -5.45 -18.41
C VAL A 11 -12.69 -5.01 -18.90
N LEU A 12 -11.78 -5.94 -19.19
CA LEU A 12 -10.46 -5.63 -19.73
C LEU A 12 -10.54 -4.88 -21.06
N GLN A 13 -11.37 -5.32 -21.99
CA GLN A 13 -11.56 -4.63 -23.27
C GLN A 13 -12.10 -3.21 -23.07
N SER A 14 -13.02 -3.04 -22.10
CA SER A 14 -13.60 -1.74 -21.75
C SER A 14 -12.58 -0.80 -21.10
N LEU A 15 -11.73 -1.34 -20.21
CA LEU A 15 -10.60 -0.62 -19.61
C LEU A 15 -9.56 -0.22 -20.65
N PHE A 16 -9.21 -1.13 -21.56
CA PHE A 16 -8.30 -0.82 -22.67
C PHE A 16 -8.85 0.29 -23.55
N GLU A 17 -10.12 0.22 -23.95
CA GLU A 17 -10.76 1.26 -24.77
C GLU A 17 -10.76 2.62 -24.07
N TRP A 18 -11.09 2.65 -22.77
CA TRP A 18 -11.08 3.84 -21.95
C TRP A 18 -9.67 4.45 -21.80
N ASP A 19 -8.69 3.62 -21.46
CA ASP A 19 -7.29 4.02 -21.25
C ASP A 19 -6.64 4.48 -22.56
N PHE A 20 -6.89 3.78 -23.67
CA PHE A 20 -6.37 4.12 -24.99
C PHE A 20 -6.90 5.46 -25.51
N ARG A 21 -8.16 5.79 -25.22
CA ARG A 21 -8.78 7.05 -25.62
C ARG A 21 -8.48 8.21 -24.69
N ASN A 22 -7.79 7.99 -23.57
CA ASN A 22 -7.68 8.95 -22.46
C ASN A 22 -9.04 9.54 -22.09
N ALA A 23 -10.07 8.68 -22.06
CA ALA A 23 -11.45 9.13 -21.96
C ALA A 23 -11.83 9.44 -20.50
N THR A 24 -12.90 10.20 -20.31
CA THR A 24 -13.39 10.54 -18.97
C THR A 24 -13.98 9.29 -18.29
N SER A 25 -13.97 9.24 -16.96
CA SER A 25 -14.55 8.12 -16.19
C SER A 25 -16.01 7.84 -16.56
N ALA A 26 -16.77 8.87 -16.94
CA ALA A 26 -18.16 8.73 -17.39
C ALA A 26 -18.31 7.87 -18.66
N SER A 27 -17.33 7.94 -19.57
CA SER A 27 -17.36 7.18 -20.83
C SER A 27 -17.03 5.70 -20.68
N ALA A 28 -16.42 5.29 -19.56
CA ALA A 28 -16.04 3.90 -19.36
C ALA A 28 -17.25 2.97 -19.21
N HIS A 29 -18.32 3.45 -18.57
CA HIS A 29 -19.55 2.69 -18.44
C HIS A 29 -20.23 2.48 -19.80
N GLU A 30 -20.18 3.47 -20.69
CA GLU A 30 -20.68 3.33 -22.06
C GLU A 30 -19.89 2.29 -22.85
N SER A 31 -18.56 2.27 -22.69
CA SER A 31 -17.70 1.22 -23.26
C SER A 31 -18.07 -0.16 -22.75
N LEU A 32 -18.36 -0.29 -21.45
CA LEU A 32 -18.80 -1.55 -20.88
C LEU A 32 -20.12 -2.04 -21.45
N LEU A 33 -21.12 -1.15 -21.56
CA LEU A 33 -22.42 -1.52 -22.13
C LEU A 33 -22.28 -1.99 -23.58
N ARG A 34 -21.51 -1.26 -24.39
CA ARG A 34 -21.24 -1.64 -25.79
C ARG A 34 -20.51 -2.98 -25.88
N ASN A 35 -19.44 -3.16 -25.12
CA ASN A 35 -18.64 -4.39 -25.16
C ASN A 35 -19.40 -5.60 -24.59
N THR A 36 -20.27 -5.38 -23.60
CA THR A 36 -21.15 -6.43 -23.07
C THR A 36 -22.15 -6.89 -24.13
N ALA A 37 -22.79 -5.95 -24.84
CA ALA A 37 -23.74 -6.27 -25.90
C ALA A 37 -23.09 -7.06 -27.05
N GLU A 38 -21.84 -6.72 -27.40
CA GLU A 38 -21.11 -7.38 -28.49
C GLU A 38 -20.58 -8.77 -28.10
N PHE A 39 -19.86 -8.86 -26.97
CA PHE A 39 -19.06 -10.04 -26.65
C PHE A 39 -19.68 -10.96 -25.59
N ALA A 40 -20.67 -10.46 -24.87
CA ALA A 40 -21.29 -11.18 -23.76
C ALA A 40 -22.81 -10.94 -23.65
N PRO A 41 -23.59 -11.00 -24.75
CA PRO A 41 -25.02 -10.66 -24.75
C PRO A 41 -25.87 -11.56 -23.84
N ALA A 42 -25.36 -12.76 -23.50
CA ALA A 42 -26.00 -13.73 -22.62
C ALA A 42 -25.32 -13.85 -21.23
N ALA A 43 -24.29 -13.04 -20.94
CA ALA A 43 -23.58 -13.10 -19.66
C ALA A 43 -24.42 -12.47 -18.56
N GLY A 44 -24.87 -13.29 -17.61
CA GLY A 44 -25.76 -12.87 -16.52
C GLY A 44 -25.11 -12.10 -15.37
N ASP A 45 -23.87 -11.61 -15.49
CA ASP A 45 -23.14 -10.98 -14.37
C ASP A 45 -22.75 -9.51 -14.64
N SER A 46 -23.72 -8.73 -15.14
CA SER A 46 -23.56 -7.29 -15.42
C SER A 46 -23.17 -6.50 -14.17
N ALA A 47 -23.65 -6.88 -12.99
CA ALA A 47 -23.29 -6.24 -11.73
C ALA A 47 -21.80 -6.43 -11.43
N PHE A 48 -21.29 -7.66 -11.51
CA PHE A 48 -19.87 -7.94 -11.30
C PHE A 48 -18.96 -7.17 -12.28
N MET A 49 -19.34 -7.11 -13.55
CA MET A 49 -18.59 -6.33 -14.55
C MET A 49 -18.57 -4.83 -14.23
N ALA A 50 -19.71 -4.28 -13.83
CA ALA A 50 -19.83 -2.87 -13.46
C ALA A 50 -19.01 -2.55 -12.19
N ASP A 51 -19.06 -3.42 -11.19
CA ASP A 51 -18.30 -3.26 -9.93
C ASP A 51 -16.79 -3.31 -10.18
N LEU A 52 -16.32 -4.28 -10.97
CA LEU A 52 -14.90 -4.36 -11.35
C LEU A 52 -14.43 -3.11 -12.09
N LEU A 53 -15.18 -2.69 -13.12
CA LEU A 53 -14.81 -1.51 -13.91
C LEU A 53 -14.76 -0.26 -13.03
N LYS A 54 -15.83 -0.03 -12.25
CA LYS A 54 -15.93 1.13 -11.37
C LYS A 54 -14.78 1.16 -10.38
N GLY A 55 -14.52 0.05 -9.70
CA GLY A 55 -13.46 -0.06 -8.72
C GLY A 55 -12.07 0.20 -9.30
N VAL A 56 -11.77 -0.34 -10.48
CA VAL A 56 -10.50 -0.06 -11.18
C VAL A 56 -10.36 1.43 -11.52
N ILE A 57 -11.43 2.09 -11.97
CA ILE A 57 -11.39 3.51 -12.34
C ILE A 57 -11.21 4.40 -11.11
N GLU A 58 -11.96 4.13 -10.04
CA GLU A 58 -11.89 4.90 -8.78
C GLU A 58 -10.52 4.76 -8.11
N ARG A 59 -9.90 3.58 -8.21
CA ARG A 59 -8.58 3.28 -7.62
C ARG A 59 -7.41 3.37 -8.60
N ARG A 60 -7.61 3.93 -9.81
CA ARG A 60 -6.58 3.94 -10.87
C ARG A 60 -5.24 4.49 -10.38
N GLY A 61 -5.25 5.58 -9.61
CA GLY A 61 -4.04 6.19 -9.04
C GLY A 61 -3.29 5.24 -8.10
N ASP A 62 -4.01 4.62 -7.16
CA ASP A 62 -3.45 3.65 -6.21
C ASP A 62 -2.86 2.44 -6.95
N LEU A 63 -3.61 1.90 -7.92
CA LEU A 63 -3.20 0.75 -8.72
C LEU A 63 -1.94 1.07 -9.55
N ASP A 64 -1.89 2.24 -10.19
CA ASP A 64 -0.74 2.69 -10.97
C ASP A 64 0.52 2.82 -10.08
N LEU A 65 0.38 3.36 -8.86
CA LEU A 65 1.47 3.43 -7.89
C LEU A 65 1.97 2.05 -7.45
N VAL A 66 1.07 1.08 -7.25
CA VAL A 66 1.46 -0.29 -6.92
C VAL A 66 2.21 -0.95 -8.08
N ILE A 67 1.76 -0.75 -9.32
CA ILE A 67 2.44 -1.26 -10.51
C ILE A 67 3.86 -0.71 -10.59
N GLU A 68 4.04 0.60 -10.39
CA GLU A 68 5.36 1.24 -10.45
C GLU A 68 6.31 0.73 -9.36
N LYS A 69 5.80 0.52 -8.13
CA LYS A 69 6.59 -0.07 -7.03
C LYS A 69 6.99 -1.52 -7.32
N ALA A 70 6.08 -2.31 -7.89
CA ALA A 70 6.31 -3.73 -8.17
C ALA A 70 7.13 -3.98 -9.45
N ALA A 71 7.15 -3.02 -10.38
CA ALA A 71 7.86 -3.09 -11.65
C ALA A 71 8.76 -1.85 -11.89
N PRO A 72 9.76 -1.60 -11.02
CA PRO A 72 10.57 -0.37 -11.04
C PRO A 72 11.29 -0.13 -12.39
N GLU A 73 11.74 -1.21 -13.04
CA GLU A 73 12.43 -1.16 -14.34
C GLU A 73 11.49 -0.85 -15.53
N TRP A 74 10.17 -0.83 -15.30
CA TRP A 74 9.14 -0.67 -16.33
C TRP A 74 8.21 0.50 -15.97
N PRO A 75 8.58 1.74 -16.32
CA PRO A 75 7.71 2.89 -16.16
C PRO A 75 6.32 2.61 -16.73
N LEU A 76 5.25 3.03 -16.06
CA LEU A 76 3.87 2.72 -16.42
C LEU A 76 3.54 3.06 -17.89
N ALA A 77 4.11 4.15 -18.40
CA ALA A 77 3.96 4.60 -19.79
C ALA A 77 4.61 3.67 -20.82
N ARG A 78 5.61 2.87 -20.41
CA ARG A 78 6.30 1.88 -21.26
C ARG A 78 5.66 0.49 -21.21
N ILE A 79 4.75 0.25 -20.28
CA ILE A 79 3.98 -0.99 -20.23
C ILE A 79 2.94 -0.96 -21.36
N ALA A 80 2.83 -2.06 -22.10
CA ALA A 80 1.83 -2.20 -23.16
C ALA A 80 0.43 -1.91 -22.59
N PRO A 81 -0.45 -1.14 -23.28
CA PRO A 81 -1.73 -0.75 -22.72
C PRO A 81 -2.60 -1.94 -22.29
N VAL A 82 -2.53 -3.08 -23.01
CA VAL A 82 -3.21 -4.31 -22.59
C VAL A 82 -2.66 -4.81 -21.24
N ASP A 83 -1.35 -5.02 -21.12
CA ASP A 83 -0.71 -5.50 -19.91
C ASP A 83 -0.96 -4.57 -18.71
N ARG A 84 -0.92 -3.25 -18.94
CA ARG A 84 -1.22 -2.26 -17.90
C ARG A 84 -2.65 -2.40 -17.38
N ASN A 85 -3.64 -2.58 -18.26
CA ASN A 85 -5.03 -2.73 -17.84
C ASN A 85 -5.31 -4.11 -17.24
N VAL A 86 -4.59 -5.16 -17.67
CA VAL A 86 -4.61 -6.47 -16.98
C VAL A 86 -4.06 -6.34 -15.56
N LEU A 87 -2.93 -5.63 -15.37
CA LEU A 87 -2.35 -5.40 -14.05
C LEU A 87 -3.31 -4.61 -13.15
N ARG A 88 -3.91 -3.53 -13.65
CA ARG A 88 -4.91 -2.75 -12.90
C ARG A 88 -6.09 -3.62 -12.45
N LEU A 89 -6.64 -4.42 -13.35
CA LEU A 89 -7.75 -5.32 -13.03
C LEU A 89 -7.35 -6.39 -12.01
N GLY A 90 -6.22 -7.06 -12.24
CA GLY A 90 -5.71 -8.10 -11.33
C GLY A 90 -5.34 -7.57 -9.96
N LEU A 91 -4.74 -6.39 -9.87
CA LEU A 91 -4.43 -5.71 -8.61
C LEU A 91 -5.68 -5.26 -7.88
N PHE A 92 -6.68 -4.75 -8.60
CA PHE A 92 -7.95 -4.37 -7.98
C PHE A 92 -8.59 -5.57 -7.28
N GLU A 93 -8.65 -6.72 -7.97
CA GLU A 93 -9.16 -7.95 -7.35
C GLU A 93 -8.27 -8.45 -6.22
N LEU A 94 -6.94 -8.33 -6.35
CA LEU A 94 -6.01 -8.79 -5.33
C LEU A 94 -6.08 -7.97 -4.02
N LEU A 95 -6.24 -6.66 -4.14
CA LEU A 95 -6.15 -5.72 -3.01
C LEU A 95 -7.51 -5.36 -2.41
N PHE A 96 -8.56 -5.28 -3.23
CA PHE A 96 -9.84 -4.69 -2.80
C PHE A 96 -11.04 -5.61 -2.94
N ALA A 97 -10.92 -6.76 -3.62
CA ALA A 97 -12.04 -7.71 -3.66
C ALA A 97 -12.15 -8.52 -2.36
N ASP A 98 -13.38 -8.92 -2.08
CA ASP A 98 -13.72 -9.84 -0.99
C ASP A 98 -13.04 -11.21 -1.21
N ARG A 99 -12.09 -11.57 -0.33
CA ARG A 99 -11.25 -12.76 -0.45
C ARG A 99 -12.04 -14.07 -0.36
N ASP A 100 -13.20 -14.06 0.29
CA ASP A 100 -14.09 -15.21 0.35
C ASP A 100 -14.77 -15.47 -1.00
N LYS A 101 -14.91 -14.42 -1.82
CA LYS A 101 -15.52 -14.50 -3.16
C LYS A 101 -14.49 -14.71 -4.28
N VAL A 102 -13.32 -14.10 -4.15
CA VAL A 102 -12.22 -14.20 -5.11
C VAL A 102 -10.90 -14.41 -4.36
N PRO A 103 -10.45 -15.66 -4.19
CA PRO A 103 -9.16 -15.93 -3.58
C PRO A 103 -8.01 -15.27 -4.37
N ALA A 104 -6.98 -14.78 -3.66
CA ALA A 104 -5.84 -14.07 -4.27
C ALA A 104 -5.20 -14.84 -5.43
N LYS A 105 -4.99 -16.15 -5.26
CA LYS A 105 -4.43 -17.01 -6.32
C LYS A 105 -5.33 -17.10 -7.56
N VAL A 106 -6.65 -17.03 -7.38
CA VAL A 106 -7.60 -17.01 -8.50
C VAL A 106 -7.49 -15.68 -9.23
N ALA A 107 -7.46 -14.54 -8.52
CA ALA A 107 -7.28 -13.23 -9.15
C ALA A 107 -5.97 -13.16 -9.98
N ILE A 108 -4.86 -13.65 -9.43
CA ILE A 108 -3.57 -13.72 -10.10
C ILE A 108 -3.63 -14.61 -11.35
N ASN A 109 -4.18 -15.82 -11.22
CA ASN A 109 -4.30 -16.74 -12.36
C ASN A 109 -5.18 -16.17 -13.47
N GLU A 110 -6.33 -15.58 -13.14
CA GLU A 110 -7.22 -14.97 -14.13
C GLU A 110 -6.54 -13.82 -14.87
N ALA A 111 -5.81 -12.95 -14.17
CA ALA A 111 -5.04 -11.89 -14.80
C ALA A 111 -3.95 -12.44 -15.74
N ILE A 112 -3.27 -13.52 -15.36
CA ILE A 112 -2.26 -14.18 -16.22
C ILE A 112 -2.91 -14.76 -17.49
N GLU A 113 -4.07 -15.40 -17.38
CA GLU A 113 -4.77 -15.95 -18.55
C GLU A 113 -5.27 -14.84 -19.49
N LEU A 114 -5.74 -13.72 -18.95
CA LEU A 114 -6.07 -12.53 -19.74
C LEU A 114 -4.84 -11.97 -20.47
N ALA A 115 -3.70 -11.85 -19.78
CA ALA A 115 -2.45 -11.39 -20.38
C ALA A 115 -1.98 -12.30 -21.53
N LYS A 116 -2.14 -13.62 -21.39
CA LYS A 116 -1.81 -14.58 -22.47
C LYS A 116 -2.77 -14.47 -23.66
N SER A 117 -4.04 -14.17 -23.39
CA SER A 117 -5.08 -14.14 -24.42
C SER A 117 -5.06 -12.85 -25.25
N PHE A 118 -4.77 -11.70 -24.61
CA PHE A 118 -4.86 -10.39 -25.24
C PHE A 118 -3.49 -9.71 -25.45
N GLY A 119 -2.47 -10.14 -24.71
CA GLY A 119 -1.12 -9.55 -24.75
C GLY A 119 -0.20 -10.20 -25.78
N GLY A 120 1.09 -9.89 -25.68
CA GLY A 120 2.15 -10.51 -26.47
C GLY A 120 2.72 -11.77 -25.83
N GLU A 121 3.69 -12.39 -26.50
CA GLU A 121 4.32 -13.66 -26.07
C GLU A 121 4.85 -13.62 -24.63
N ASN A 122 5.35 -12.46 -24.18
CA ASN A 122 5.92 -12.29 -22.84
C ASN A 122 4.94 -11.75 -21.79
N SER A 123 3.72 -11.36 -22.18
CA SER A 123 2.76 -10.67 -21.30
C SER A 123 2.36 -11.51 -20.09
N GLY A 124 2.02 -12.79 -20.29
CA GLY A 124 1.66 -13.68 -19.18
C GLY A 124 2.76 -13.82 -18.13
N ARG A 125 4.03 -13.87 -18.56
CA ARG A 125 5.18 -13.95 -17.66
C ARG A 125 5.42 -12.63 -16.92
N PHE A 126 5.28 -11.51 -17.61
CA PHE A 126 5.42 -10.18 -17.03
C PHE A 126 4.37 -9.94 -15.94
N VAL A 127 3.09 -10.15 -16.26
CA VAL A 127 1.97 -9.98 -15.33
C VAL A 127 2.12 -10.87 -14.09
N ASN A 128 2.49 -12.14 -14.28
CA ASN A 128 2.77 -13.05 -13.16
C ASN A 128 3.89 -12.52 -12.25
N GLY A 129 4.96 -11.97 -12.83
CA GLY A 129 6.09 -11.42 -12.07
C GLY A 129 5.68 -10.23 -11.19
N VAL A 130 4.87 -9.31 -11.73
CA VAL A 130 4.41 -8.11 -11.02
C VAL A 130 3.39 -8.48 -9.93
N LEU A 131 2.33 -9.22 -10.27
CA LEU A 131 1.32 -9.61 -9.28
C LEU A 131 1.90 -10.54 -8.21
N GLY A 132 2.85 -11.40 -8.57
CA GLY A 132 3.55 -12.26 -7.61
C GLY A 132 4.46 -11.49 -6.66
N ALA A 133 5.03 -10.35 -7.08
CA ALA A 133 5.80 -9.47 -6.19
C ALA A 133 4.87 -8.82 -5.14
N VAL A 134 3.74 -8.26 -5.59
CA VAL A 134 2.72 -7.66 -4.71
C VAL A 134 2.13 -8.70 -3.75
N TYR A 135 1.84 -9.90 -4.23
CA TYR A 135 1.30 -10.97 -3.40
C TYR A 135 2.23 -11.35 -2.24
N LYS A 136 3.55 -11.31 -2.44
CA LYS A 136 4.53 -11.55 -1.38
C LYS A 136 4.58 -10.41 -0.37
N GLU A 137 4.40 -9.17 -0.83
CA GLU A 137 4.38 -7.97 0.03
C GLU A 137 3.15 -7.94 0.95
N LEU A 138 2.02 -8.51 0.51
CA LEU A 138 0.81 -8.72 1.32
C LEU A 138 0.97 -9.71 2.50
N GLY A 139 2.16 -10.32 2.68
CA GLY A 139 2.41 -11.24 3.80
C GLY A 139 1.83 -12.65 3.64
N GLU A 140 1.28 -13.01 2.47
CA GLU A 140 0.80 -14.37 2.22
C GLU A 140 1.90 -15.26 1.61
N PRO A 141 2.42 -16.28 2.33
CA PRO A 141 3.44 -17.17 1.79
C PRO A 141 2.79 -18.20 0.85
N GLY A 142 3.04 -18.06 -0.45
CA GLY A 142 2.56 -18.98 -1.47
C GLY A 142 3.60 -19.28 -2.54
N LYS A 143 4.54 -20.16 -2.19
CA LYS A 143 5.63 -20.76 -2.99
C LYS A 143 6.97 -20.00 -3.07
N ASP A 144 8.00 -20.74 -2.68
CA ASP A 144 9.43 -20.50 -2.85
C ASP A 144 9.86 -20.35 -4.31
N GLU A 145 9.43 -19.28 -4.98
CA GLU A 145 10.11 -18.83 -6.19
C GLU A 145 11.02 -17.66 -5.84
N THR A 146 12.27 -18.04 -5.56
CA THR A 146 13.42 -17.14 -5.53
C THR A 146 13.59 -16.54 -6.91
N SER A 147 13.10 -15.32 -7.09
CA SER A 147 13.37 -14.53 -8.30
C SER A 147 14.88 -14.47 -8.51
N LYS A 148 15.35 -15.01 -9.64
CA LYS A 148 16.76 -15.18 -9.99
C LYS A 148 17.57 -13.91 -9.69
N LYS A 149 18.61 -14.06 -8.87
CA LYS A 149 19.66 -13.06 -8.58
C LYS A 149 20.09 -12.34 -9.87
N LYS A 150 19.84 -11.03 -9.97
CA LYS A 150 20.54 -10.14 -10.90
C LYS A 150 21.14 -8.96 -10.13
N LYS A 151 22.42 -8.72 -10.47
CA LYS A 151 23.41 -7.78 -9.89
C LYS A 151 22.90 -6.94 -8.72
N THR A 152 23.09 -7.46 -7.52
CA THR A 152 22.98 -6.66 -6.29
C THR A 152 24.07 -5.61 -6.32
N VAL A 153 23.70 -4.33 -6.31
CA VAL A 153 24.60 -3.26 -5.86
C VAL A 153 25.12 -3.70 -4.47
N PRO A 154 26.43 -3.70 -4.20
CA PRO A 154 26.96 -3.99 -2.87
C PRO A 154 26.25 -3.13 -1.83
N TYR A 155 25.94 -3.69 -0.66
CA TYR A 155 25.15 -3.03 0.38
C TYR A 155 25.72 -1.64 0.72
N GLU A 156 27.05 -1.51 0.71
CA GLU A 156 27.79 -0.29 0.98
C GLU A 156 27.62 0.79 -0.09
N GLN A 157 27.31 0.38 -1.32
CA GLN A 157 27.11 1.27 -2.48
C GLN A 157 25.63 1.63 -2.68
N MET A 158 24.71 1.04 -1.92
CA MET A 158 23.29 1.39 -2.01
C MET A 158 23.06 2.80 -1.42
N PRO A 159 22.35 3.69 -2.14
CA PRO A 159 21.94 4.98 -1.63
C PRO A 159 21.20 4.84 -0.30
N LEU A 160 21.53 5.70 0.66
CA LEU A 160 20.86 5.76 1.97
C LEU A 160 19.82 6.88 1.96
N GLU A 161 18.56 6.52 2.18
CA GLU A 161 17.45 7.44 2.41
C GLU A 161 17.11 7.42 3.90
N ARG A 162 17.16 8.59 4.55
CA ARG A 162 16.81 8.73 5.97
C ARG A 162 15.37 9.19 6.10
N LEU A 163 14.65 8.58 7.04
CA LEU A 163 13.26 8.88 7.32
C LEU A 163 13.04 9.17 8.81
N GLY A 164 12.14 10.10 9.08
CA GLY A 164 11.63 10.39 10.42
C GLY A 164 10.21 9.85 10.55
N GLY A 165 9.94 9.07 11.60
CA GLY A 165 8.62 8.54 11.89
C GLY A 165 8.22 8.80 13.34
N ALA A 166 6.91 8.80 13.62
CA ALA A 166 6.42 9.01 14.97
C ALA A 166 5.36 7.98 15.38
N ILE A 167 5.47 7.53 16.63
CA ILE A 167 4.37 6.92 17.37
C ILE A 167 3.65 8.07 18.05
N VAL A 168 2.60 8.55 17.41
CA VAL A 168 1.82 9.69 17.90
C VAL A 168 0.75 9.17 18.84
N TYR A 169 0.76 9.65 20.08
CA TYR A 169 -0.25 9.32 21.07
C TYR A 169 -0.99 10.56 21.56
N ALA A 170 -2.23 10.36 22.00
CA ALA A 170 -3.04 11.37 22.64
C ALA A 170 -3.71 10.79 23.90
N LYS A 171 -3.93 11.65 24.89
CA LYS A 171 -4.76 11.33 26.07
C LYS A 171 -6.14 11.96 25.88
N HIS A 172 -7.19 11.14 25.84
CA HIS A 172 -8.55 11.63 25.70
C HIS A 172 -9.48 10.85 26.62
N GLN A 173 -10.27 11.56 27.42
CA GLN A 173 -11.24 10.97 28.36
C GLN A 173 -10.63 9.89 29.31
N GLY A 174 -9.37 10.07 29.71
CA GLY A 174 -8.67 9.13 30.60
C GLY A 174 -8.07 7.90 29.90
N GLU A 175 -8.27 7.77 28.59
CA GLU A 175 -7.69 6.69 27.78
C GLU A 175 -6.54 7.20 26.90
N LEU A 176 -5.68 6.27 26.48
CA LEU A 176 -4.61 6.52 25.52
C LEU A 176 -5.03 6.06 24.14
N TYR A 177 -4.75 6.93 23.17
CA TYR A 177 -4.98 6.67 21.75
C TYR A 177 -3.67 6.74 20.98
N LEU A 178 -3.55 5.94 19.92
CA LEU A 178 -2.49 5.98 18.93
C LEU A 178 -3.06 6.43 17.58
N ALA A 179 -2.40 7.37 16.92
CA ALA A 179 -2.69 7.68 15.52
C ALA A 179 -1.91 6.72 14.63
N LEU A 180 -2.62 6.05 13.73
CA LEU A 180 -2.05 5.13 12.75
C LEU A 180 -2.56 5.49 11.36
N VAL A 181 -1.75 5.16 10.35
CA VAL A 181 -2.13 5.27 8.93
C VAL A 181 -2.35 3.87 8.36
N HIS A 182 -3.24 3.75 7.40
CA HIS A 182 -3.54 2.53 6.68
C HIS A 182 -3.04 2.65 5.25
N ASP A 183 -2.38 1.60 4.77
CA ASP A 183 -1.92 1.54 3.39
C ASP A 183 -2.87 0.76 2.48
N ILE A 184 -2.70 0.98 1.19
CA ILE A 184 -3.42 0.27 0.12
C ILE A 184 -3.18 -1.25 0.09
N PHE A 185 -2.26 -1.77 0.90
CA PHE A 185 -1.99 -3.20 1.07
C PHE A 185 -2.78 -3.80 2.23
N GLY A 186 -3.58 -3.01 2.95
CA GLY A 186 -4.43 -3.49 4.05
C GLY A 186 -3.73 -3.54 5.40
N HIS A 187 -2.61 -2.84 5.56
CA HIS A 187 -1.85 -2.82 6.81
C HIS A 187 -1.98 -1.47 7.52
N TRP A 188 -2.14 -1.53 8.84
CA TRP A 188 -1.96 -0.38 9.70
C TRP A 188 -0.48 -0.19 10.00
N THR A 189 0.00 1.05 10.01
CA THR A 189 1.42 1.36 10.22
C THR A 189 1.61 2.76 10.81
N LEU A 190 2.87 3.09 11.09
CA LEU A 190 3.29 4.39 11.58
C LEU A 190 3.58 5.32 10.41
N SER A 191 3.14 6.57 10.55
CA SER A 191 3.49 7.64 9.60
C SER A 191 5.01 7.89 9.63
N LYS A 192 5.59 7.97 8.44
CA LYS A 192 7.04 8.18 8.23
C LYS A 192 7.28 8.98 6.96
N GLY A 193 8.16 9.96 7.05
CA GLY A 193 8.47 10.88 5.96
C GLY A 193 9.95 11.05 5.70
N ARG A 194 10.31 11.66 4.57
CA ARG A 194 11.72 11.88 4.20
C ARG A 194 12.30 13.03 5.00
N ILE A 195 13.58 12.93 5.31
CA ILE A 195 14.35 14.01 5.93
C ILE A 195 15.06 14.77 4.83
N GLU A 196 14.84 16.09 4.75
CA GLU A 196 15.49 16.93 3.75
C GLU A 196 16.97 17.16 4.06
N GLU A 197 17.74 17.59 3.05
CA GLU A 197 19.17 17.83 3.19
C GLU A 197 19.40 19.01 4.16
N ASN A 198 20.12 18.74 5.26
CA ASN A 198 20.38 19.65 6.39
C ASN A 198 19.19 19.88 7.35
N GLU A 199 18.13 19.07 7.28
CA GLU A 199 17.03 19.11 8.26
C GLU A 199 17.35 18.23 9.47
N GLU A 200 17.04 18.72 10.69
CA GLU A 200 17.11 17.87 11.88
C GLU A 200 15.99 16.82 11.85
N VAL A 201 16.33 15.58 12.21
CA VAL A 201 15.41 14.42 12.17
C VAL A 201 14.12 14.69 12.95
N GLU A 202 14.21 15.38 14.08
CA GLU A 202 13.06 15.74 14.91
C GLU A 202 12.14 16.74 14.20
N GLN A 203 12.71 17.78 13.60
CA GLN A 203 11.96 18.82 12.86
C GLN A 203 11.28 18.22 11.63
N ALA A 204 12.01 17.39 10.87
CA ALA A 204 11.46 16.64 9.74
C ALA A 204 10.26 15.78 10.18
N THR A 205 10.40 15.06 11.29
CA THR A 205 9.32 14.21 11.80
C THR A 205 8.08 15.03 12.15
N VAL A 206 8.22 16.18 12.81
CA VAL A 206 7.07 17.05 13.13
C VAL A 206 6.38 17.55 11.87
N ARG A 207 7.15 18.02 10.88
CA ARG A 207 6.64 18.51 9.60
C ARG A 207 5.88 17.42 8.84
N GLU A 208 6.46 16.24 8.71
CA GLU A 208 5.86 15.11 7.96
C GLU A 208 4.55 14.63 8.60
N ILE A 209 4.49 14.52 9.93
CA ILE A 209 3.25 14.16 10.63
C ILE A 209 2.15 15.23 10.43
N LYS A 210 2.54 16.51 10.41
CA LYS A 210 1.62 17.61 10.13
C LYS A 210 1.11 17.56 8.69
N GLU A 211 1.98 17.30 7.73
CA GLU A 211 1.59 17.22 6.32
C GLU A 211 0.72 15.99 5.99
N GLU A 212 1.00 14.84 6.62
CA GLU A 212 0.33 13.58 6.31
C GLU A 212 -0.98 13.42 7.07
N MET A 213 -1.02 13.76 8.37
CA MET A 213 -2.17 13.51 9.24
C MET A 213 -2.83 14.78 9.80
N ASN A 214 -2.29 15.97 9.51
CA ASN A 214 -2.72 17.26 10.06
C ASN A 214 -2.61 17.36 11.60
N LEU A 215 -1.73 16.58 12.22
CA LEU A 215 -1.54 16.57 13.67
C LEU A 215 -0.37 17.45 14.11
N ASP A 216 -0.61 18.30 15.11
CA ASP A 216 0.45 19.03 15.80
C ASP A 216 1.03 18.13 16.90
N ILE A 217 2.34 17.84 16.82
CA ILE A 217 2.99 16.90 17.71
C ILE A 217 4.15 17.52 18.49
N THR A 218 4.39 16.99 19.69
CA THR A 218 5.57 17.30 20.50
C THR A 218 6.35 16.02 20.75
N ILE A 219 7.57 15.94 20.23
CA ILE A 219 8.47 14.80 20.46
C ILE A 219 8.84 14.71 21.95
N LYS A 220 8.80 13.50 22.50
CA LYS A 220 9.14 13.22 23.90
C LYS A 220 10.42 12.41 24.00
N HIS A 221 10.49 11.29 23.29
CA HIS A 221 11.61 10.36 23.37
C HIS A 221 11.89 9.71 22.02
N LYS A 222 13.16 9.47 21.71
CA LYS A 222 13.55 8.57 20.62
C LYS A 222 13.25 7.12 21.03
N VAL A 223 12.48 6.41 20.22
CA VAL A 223 12.08 5.02 20.48
C VAL A 223 13.11 4.06 19.90
N GLY A 224 13.56 4.27 18.68
CA GLY A 224 14.53 3.40 18.03
C GLY A 224 14.76 3.75 16.58
N GLU A 225 15.56 2.91 15.93
CA GLU A 225 15.83 2.98 14.49
C GLU A 225 15.59 1.60 13.88
N ASN A 226 15.11 1.58 12.64
CA ASN A 226 15.01 0.38 11.82
C ASN A 226 15.63 0.64 10.45
N GLU A 227 16.25 -0.37 9.85
CA GLU A 227 16.78 -0.30 8.50
C GLU A 227 16.24 -1.44 7.64
N TYR A 228 15.75 -1.09 6.45
CA TYR A 228 15.28 -2.07 5.47
C TYR A 228 15.68 -1.66 4.05
N ILE A 229 15.72 -2.63 3.15
CA ILE A 229 16.03 -2.40 1.74
C ILE A 229 14.70 -2.23 0.99
N ALA A 230 14.54 -1.10 0.31
CA ALA A 230 13.43 -0.84 -0.59
C ALA A 230 13.92 -0.84 -2.04
N SER A 231 13.04 -1.16 -2.98
CA SER A 231 13.30 -0.97 -4.40
C SER A 231 12.70 0.36 -4.85
N ASP A 232 13.47 1.14 -5.61
CA ASP A 232 13.09 2.42 -6.18
C ASP A 232 13.13 2.33 -7.71
N PRO A 233 12.13 2.86 -8.43
CA PRO A 233 12.10 2.86 -9.90
C PRO A 233 13.28 3.55 -10.58
N GLU A 234 13.83 4.61 -10.00
CA GLU A 234 14.86 5.42 -10.67
C GLU A 234 16.27 5.02 -10.26
N VAL A 235 16.47 4.71 -8.97
CA VAL A 235 17.81 4.43 -8.41
C VAL A 235 18.04 2.95 -8.06
N GLY A 236 17.04 2.09 -8.24
CA GLY A 236 17.13 0.66 -7.92
C GLY A 236 17.06 0.38 -6.41
N LYS A 237 17.84 -0.58 -5.91
CA LYS A 237 17.82 -0.92 -4.47
C LYS A 237 18.42 0.21 -3.64
N LYS A 238 17.65 0.72 -2.68
CA LYS A 238 18.07 1.74 -1.70
C LYS A 238 17.88 1.24 -0.27
N ARG A 239 18.75 1.71 0.63
CA ARG A 239 18.64 1.47 2.07
C ARG A 239 17.80 2.57 2.69
N LYS A 240 16.77 2.20 3.44
CA LYS A 240 15.93 3.13 4.19
C LYS A 240 16.23 2.96 5.66
N GLN A 241 16.72 4.03 6.30
CA GLN A 241 16.90 4.09 7.75
C GLN A 241 15.82 4.99 8.33
N VAL A 242 14.93 4.42 9.15
CA VAL A 242 13.84 5.15 9.80
C VAL A 242 14.19 5.36 11.27
N THR A 243 14.15 6.60 11.72
CA THR A 243 14.22 6.93 13.15
C THR A 243 12.81 7.18 13.67
N TYR A 244 12.42 6.46 14.72
CA TYR A 244 11.10 6.58 15.33
C TYR A 244 11.14 7.34 16.66
N PHE A 245 10.21 8.28 16.81
CA PHE A 245 10.02 9.06 18.03
C PHE A 245 8.65 8.79 18.65
N LEU A 246 8.58 8.81 19.98
CA LEU A 246 7.32 8.90 20.71
C LEU A 246 6.94 10.36 20.78
N ALA A 247 5.75 10.70 20.28
CA ALA A 247 5.29 12.09 20.23
C ALA A 247 3.87 12.21 20.79
N GLU A 248 3.62 13.28 21.54
CA GLU A 248 2.29 13.59 22.10
C GLU A 248 1.58 14.58 21.18
N SER A 249 0.28 14.40 20.99
CA SER A 249 -0.60 15.32 20.26
C SER A 249 -1.89 15.56 21.02
N PRO A 250 -2.54 16.73 20.88
CA PRO A 250 -3.95 16.86 21.23
C PRO A 250 -4.80 15.81 20.50
N PHE A 251 -5.85 15.32 21.15
CA PHE A 251 -6.82 14.46 20.46
C PHE A 251 -7.70 15.33 19.55
N SER A 252 -7.36 15.37 18.26
CA SER A 252 -8.07 16.13 17.22
C SER A 252 -8.41 15.26 16.02
N GLU A 253 -9.27 15.75 15.14
CA GLU A 253 -9.58 15.06 13.88
C GLU A 253 -8.30 14.84 13.04
N ILE A 254 -8.16 13.64 12.49
CA ILE A 254 -7.06 13.30 11.57
C ILE A 254 -7.57 13.52 10.15
N THR A 255 -6.78 14.22 9.34
CA THR A 255 -7.06 14.38 7.91
C THR A 255 -5.89 13.83 7.13
N LEU A 256 -6.08 12.68 6.48
CA LEU A 256 -5.05 12.08 5.65
C LEU A 256 -4.90 12.83 4.33
N LYS A 257 -3.68 13.24 4.02
CA LYS A 257 -3.31 13.64 2.67
C LYS A 257 -3.18 12.38 1.80
N GLN A 258 -4.06 12.21 0.81
CA GLN A 258 -4.04 11.06 -0.12
C GLN A 258 -2.82 11.09 -1.06
N THR A 259 -1.64 10.82 -0.53
CA THR A 259 -0.39 10.70 -1.27
C THR A 259 0.42 9.55 -0.71
N GLY A 260 1.18 8.84 -1.56
CA GLY A 260 2.14 7.81 -1.10
C GLY A 260 1.58 6.40 -0.92
N GLY A 261 0.30 6.15 -1.25
CA GLY A 261 -0.34 4.84 -1.11
C GLY A 261 -0.92 4.58 0.27
N LEU A 262 -1.28 5.65 0.99
CA LEU A 262 -2.10 5.61 2.20
C LEU A 262 -3.54 5.93 1.84
N ASP A 263 -4.50 5.22 2.43
CA ASP A 263 -5.92 5.40 2.12
C ASP A 263 -6.83 5.63 3.35
N ASP A 264 -6.31 5.46 4.58
CA ASP A 264 -7.02 5.84 5.81
C ASP A 264 -6.03 6.29 6.91
N ALA A 265 -6.50 7.09 7.87
CA ALA A 265 -5.75 7.45 9.07
C ALA A 265 -6.70 7.77 10.22
N ARG A 266 -6.48 7.13 11.37
CA ARG A 266 -7.41 7.26 12.51
C ARG A 266 -6.74 7.04 13.85
N TRP A 267 -7.44 7.49 14.89
CA TRP A 267 -7.11 7.20 16.27
C TRP A 267 -7.65 5.83 16.67
N PHE A 268 -6.80 5.05 17.32
CA PHE A 268 -7.17 3.79 17.94
C PHE A 268 -6.90 3.84 19.43
N LYS A 269 -7.75 3.23 20.23
CA LYS A 269 -7.40 3.00 21.62
C LYS A 269 -6.19 2.09 21.67
N LEU A 270 -5.34 2.31 22.66
CA LEU A 270 -4.08 1.58 22.80
C LEU A 270 -4.25 0.05 22.81
N HIS A 271 -5.34 -0.46 23.40
CA HIS A 271 -5.64 -1.88 23.44
C HIS A 271 -6.11 -2.42 22.08
N ASP A 272 -7.02 -1.71 21.40
CA ASP A 272 -7.54 -2.09 20.08
C ASP A 272 -6.43 -2.07 19.02
N ALA A 273 -5.48 -1.15 19.15
CA ALA A 273 -4.38 -1.02 18.21
C ALA A 273 -3.58 -2.33 18.07
N LEU A 274 -3.41 -3.12 19.14
CA LEU A 274 -2.63 -4.35 19.12
C LEU A 274 -3.25 -5.49 18.30
N GLU A 275 -4.55 -5.41 18.02
CA GLU A 275 -5.27 -6.41 17.23
C GLU A 275 -5.25 -6.09 15.72
N LEU A 276 -4.66 -4.96 15.34
CA LEU A 276 -4.57 -4.53 13.95
C LEU A 276 -3.50 -5.31 13.18
N ASN A 277 -3.74 -5.43 11.87
CA ASN A 277 -2.80 -6.03 10.94
C ASN A 277 -1.61 -5.08 10.67
N PHE A 278 -0.54 -5.18 11.48
CA PHE A 278 0.72 -4.48 11.25
C PHE A 278 1.69 -5.31 10.41
N TYR A 279 2.65 -4.63 9.79
CA TYR A 279 3.87 -5.30 9.34
C TYR A 279 4.69 -5.80 10.53
N ASP A 280 5.34 -6.96 10.36
CA ASP A 280 6.17 -7.60 11.38
C ASP A 280 7.31 -6.70 11.91
N ASP A 281 7.81 -5.77 11.08
CA ASP A 281 8.90 -4.85 11.44
C ASP A 281 8.43 -3.61 12.24
N VAL A 282 7.13 -3.29 12.20
CA VAL A 282 6.52 -2.17 12.93
C VAL A 282 6.15 -2.57 14.35
N LEU A 283 5.73 -3.82 14.55
CA LEU A 283 5.25 -4.32 15.84
C LEU A 283 6.26 -4.14 17.00
N PRO A 284 7.57 -4.39 16.83
CA PRO A 284 8.56 -4.13 17.89
C PRO A 284 8.67 -2.66 18.29
N ILE A 285 8.52 -1.73 17.33
CA ILE A 285 8.58 -0.29 17.56
C ILE A 285 7.35 0.17 18.36
N VAL A 286 6.15 -0.28 17.96
CA VAL A 286 4.90 0.01 18.69
C VAL A 286 4.98 -0.55 20.10
N THR A 287 5.40 -1.80 20.26
CA THR A 287 5.55 -2.46 21.57
C THR A 287 6.49 -1.67 22.50
N LYS A 288 7.64 -1.21 21.98
CA LYS A 288 8.60 -0.41 22.75
C LYS A 288 8.01 0.95 23.18
N ALA A 289 7.27 1.61 22.29
CA ALA A 289 6.57 2.85 22.60
C ALA A 289 5.52 2.67 23.72
N MET A 290 4.77 1.56 23.69
CA MET A 290 3.80 1.23 24.73
C MET A 290 4.47 1.03 26.10
N GLN A 291 5.64 0.37 26.13
CA GLN A 291 6.39 0.19 27.37
C GLN A 291 6.84 1.54 27.96
N LEU A 292 7.32 2.46 27.11
CA LEU A 292 7.68 3.82 27.54
C LEU A 292 6.47 4.60 28.08
N LEU A 293 5.30 4.47 27.43
CA LEU A 293 4.06 5.10 27.91
C LEU A 293 3.61 4.54 29.26
N HIS A 294 3.77 3.23 29.48
CA HIS A 294 3.44 2.60 30.76
C HIS A 294 4.41 2.98 31.88
N ASP A 295 5.72 3.01 31.62
CA ASP A 295 6.70 3.36 32.63
C ASP A 295 6.61 4.84 33.07
N ASN A 296 6.20 5.73 32.16
CA ASN A 296 5.89 7.13 32.47
C ASN A 296 4.58 7.35 33.26
N GLN A 297 3.77 6.31 33.45
CA GLN A 297 2.60 6.35 34.34
C GLN A 297 2.91 5.92 35.78
N LYS A 298 4.09 5.34 36.06
CA LYS A 298 4.47 4.97 37.43
C LYS A 298 4.83 6.24 38.22
N PRO A 299 4.20 6.51 39.38
CA PRO A 299 4.64 7.60 40.23
C PRO A 299 6.10 7.38 40.62
N ALA A 300 6.90 8.45 40.58
CA ALA A 300 8.31 8.42 40.96
C ALA A 300 8.44 7.65 42.28
N ARG A 301 9.21 6.55 42.26
CA ARG A 301 9.56 5.83 43.49
C ARG A 301 10.30 6.82 44.39
N THR A 302 9.59 7.41 45.34
CA THR A 302 10.17 8.19 46.42
C THR A 302 11.18 7.28 47.13
N GLY A 303 12.46 7.65 47.02
CA GLY A 303 13.53 6.90 47.64
C GLY A 303 13.30 6.76 49.14
N LYS A 304 13.24 5.52 49.62
CA LYS A 304 13.59 5.24 51.01
C LYS A 304 15.09 4.93 51.03
N LYS A 305 15.87 5.97 51.32
CA LYS A 305 17.10 5.80 52.09
C LYS A 305 16.66 5.47 53.52
N THR A 306 16.96 4.27 53.97
CA THR A 306 17.15 3.91 55.39
C THR A 306 18.39 3.05 55.45
#